data_AF-A0A9K3M5Z3-F1
#
_entry.id   AF-A0A9K3M5Z3-F1
#
_cell.length_a   1.000
_cell.length_b   1.000
_cell.length_c   1.000
_cell.angle_alpha   90.00
_cell.angle_beta   90.00
_cell.angle_gamma   90.00
#
_symmetry.space_group_name_H-M   'P 1'
#
loop_
_entity.id
_entity.type
_entity.pdbx_description
1 polymer ?
#
loop_
_entity_poly.entity_id
_entity_poly.type
_entity_poly.pdbx_seq_one_letter_code
_entity_poly.pdbx_strand_id
1 'polypeptide(L)'
;MYSVLMMAQLASQGGNGIAKLADLEPERLGYHSVLARRSLQEKQKVQEAFVKMDYTSLGETAARIRLQRRNVAEPTFRDVVEELARERDIVFQPRMGANATKDGKQVFLFGELPMFMEDDVVFCYIDSSWKPISLDLLVERARKS
;
A
#
# COMPACT_ATOMS: atom_id res chain seq x y z
N MET A 1 48.78 -22.15 -14.09
CA MET A 1 47.60 -21.38 -14.53
C MET A 1 46.37 -22.28 -14.41
N TYR A 2 45.83 -22.41 -13.19
CA TYR A 2 44.53 -23.04 -12.85
C TYR A 2 44.09 -22.38 -11.53
N SER A 3 43.72 -21.09 -11.56
CA SER A 3 42.34 -20.59 -11.54
C SER A 3 41.45 -21.18 -10.42
N VAL A 4 41.52 -20.57 -9.23
CA VAL A 4 40.40 -19.95 -8.48
C VAL A 4 39.06 -20.71 -8.43
N LEU A 5 39.05 -22.03 -8.26
CA LEU A 5 37.81 -22.82 -8.22
C LEU A 5 37.64 -23.65 -6.94
N MET A 6 38.00 -23.09 -5.79
CA MET A 6 37.76 -23.72 -4.49
C MET A 6 37.31 -22.71 -3.43
N MET A 7 36.36 -21.82 -3.77
CA MET A 7 35.72 -20.90 -2.82
C MET A 7 34.22 -20.72 -3.15
N ALA A 8 33.48 -21.82 -3.32
CA ALA A 8 32.04 -21.77 -3.56
C ALA A 8 31.27 -22.87 -2.81
N GLN A 9 31.70 -23.25 -1.60
CA GLN A 9 31.03 -24.30 -0.82
C GLN A 9 30.73 -23.91 0.64
N LEU A 10 30.36 -22.65 0.88
CA LEU A 10 29.87 -22.20 2.20
C LEU A 10 28.68 -21.20 2.13
N ALA A 11 27.90 -21.21 1.04
CA ALA A 11 26.72 -20.35 0.90
C ALA A 11 25.37 -21.10 0.81
N SER A 12 25.35 -22.40 1.12
CA SER A 12 24.16 -23.25 0.95
C SER A 12 23.36 -23.52 2.25
N GLN A 13 23.69 -22.89 3.38
CA GLN A 13 22.93 -23.05 4.63
C GLN A 13 22.48 -21.71 5.19
N GLY A 14 21.41 -21.17 4.62
CA GLY A 14 20.77 -19.95 5.16
C GLY A 14 19.40 -19.60 4.56
N GLY A 15 18.84 -20.42 3.67
CA GLY A 15 17.68 -20.05 2.86
C GLY A 15 16.30 -20.47 3.37
N ASN A 16 16.20 -21.33 4.40
CA ASN A 16 14.93 -21.98 4.75
C ASN A 16 14.08 -21.26 5.81
N GLY A 17 14.55 -20.14 6.36
CA GLY A 17 13.81 -19.40 7.40
C GLY A 17 12.82 -18.38 6.85
N ILE A 18 13.15 -17.73 5.73
CA ILE A 18 12.38 -16.59 5.22
C ILE A 18 11.12 -17.04 4.46
N ALA A 19 11.21 -18.16 3.74
CA ALA A 19 10.08 -18.71 2.99
C ALA A 19 8.92 -19.17 3.91
N LYS A 20 9.24 -19.67 5.11
CA LYS A 20 8.26 -20.22 6.05
C LYS A 20 7.51 -19.15 6.86
N LEU A 21 7.99 -17.91 6.85
CA LEU A 21 7.34 -16.79 7.51
C LEU A 21 6.25 -16.13 6.64
N ALA A 22 6.35 -16.27 5.32
CA ALA A 22 5.37 -15.74 4.37
C ALA A 22 4.01 -16.46 4.46
N ASP A 23 4.01 -17.72 4.91
CA ASP A 23 2.79 -18.54 5.07
C ASP A 23 1.98 -18.19 6.33
N LEU A 24 2.48 -17.31 7.20
CA LEU A 24 1.81 -16.87 8.43
C LEU A 24 1.28 -15.44 8.35
N GLU A 25 1.34 -14.79 7.19
CA GLU A 25 0.74 -13.48 7.03
C GLU A 25 -0.78 -13.58 7.16
N PRO A 26 -1.43 -12.74 8.00
CA PRO A 26 -2.88 -12.79 8.15
C PRO A 26 -3.54 -12.53 6.78
N GLU A 27 -4.52 -13.35 6.42
CA GLU A 27 -5.35 -13.25 5.21
C GLU A 27 -6.08 -11.90 5.02
N ARG A 28 -5.90 -10.96 5.95
CA ARG A 28 -6.62 -9.70 6.03
C ARG A 28 -5.67 -8.55 5.77
N LEU A 29 -5.96 -7.79 4.71
CA LEU A 29 -5.39 -6.46 4.44
C LEU A 29 -5.40 -5.61 5.71
N GLY A 30 -4.21 -5.38 6.24
CA GLY A 30 -4.00 -4.51 7.39
C GLY A 30 -3.04 -3.39 7.01
N TYR A 31 -3.02 -2.32 7.79
CA TYR A 31 -2.08 -1.22 7.61
C TYR A 31 -0.61 -1.69 7.41
N HIS A 32 -0.20 -2.74 8.14
CA HIS A 32 1.12 -3.32 8.04
C HIS A 32 1.42 -4.03 6.71
N SER A 33 0.44 -4.67 6.08
CA SER A 33 0.64 -5.32 4.77
C SER A 33 0.78 -4.26 3.66
N VAL A 34 0.02 -3.17 3.75
CA VAL A 34 0.15 -2.00 2.85
C VAL A 34 1.54 -1.39 2.96
N LEU A 35 2.02 -1.17 4.19
CA LEU A 35 3.38 -0.69 4.47
C LEU A 35 4.45 -1.61 3.88
N ALA A 36 4.34 -2.92 4.11
CA ALA A 36 5.29 -3.90 3.61
C ALA A 36 5.36 -3.88 2.07
N ARG A 37 4.20 -3.83 1.41
CA ARG A 37 4.11 -3.78 -0.06
C ARG A 37 4.70 -2.51 -0.64
N ARG A 38 4.40 -1.33 -0.06
CA ARG A 38 5.01 -0.05 -0.49
C ARG A 38 6.53 -0.08 -0.32
N SER A 39 7.02 -0.62 0.79
CA SER A 39 8.47 -0.76 1.03
C SER A 39 9.17 -1.68 0.01
N LEU A 40 8.48 -2.73 -0.47
CA LEU A 40 9.01 -3.63 -1.51
C LEU A 40 9.03 -2.95 -2.89
N GLN A 41 7.95 -2.26 -3.25
CA GLN A 41 7.89 -1.49 -4.50
C GLN A 41 8.95 -0.39 -4.53
N GLU A 42 9.23 0.24 -3.38
CA GLU A 42 10.32 1.21 -3.26
C GLU A 42 11.69 0.57 -3.49
N LYS A 43 11.97 -0.58 -2.87
CA LYS A 43 13.22 -1.31 -3.09
C LYS A 43 13.39 -1.67 -4.57
N GLN A 44 12.33 -2.13 -5.23
CA GLN A 44 12.35 -2.45 -6.66
C GLN A 44 12.58 -1.21 -7.53
N LYS A 45 11.86 -0.10 -7.29
CA LYS A 45 12.09 1.17 -8.02
C LYS A 45 13.49 1.72 -7.81
N VAL A 46 14.04 1.63 -6.60
CA VAL A 46 15.42 2.07 -6.31
C VAL A 46 16.42 1.17 -7.03
N GLN A 47 16.20 -0.14 -7.04
CA GLN A 47 17.03 -1.11 -7.78
C GLN A 47 16.99 -0.83 -9.29
N GLU A 48 15.80 -0.59 -9.86
CA GLU A 48 15.63 -0.27 -11.27
C GLU A 48 16.22 1.09 -11.64
N ALA A 49 16.01 2.12 -10.80
CA ALA A 49 16.64 3.42 -10.98
C ALA A 49 18.17 3.32 -10.92
N PHE A 50 18.70 2.49 -10.03
CA PHE A 50 20.14 2.22 -9.94
C PHE A 50 20.66 1.56 -11.23
N VAL A 51 20.02 0.50 -11.72
CA VAL A 51 20.38 -0.20 -12.98
C VAL A 51 20.29 0.74 -14.19
N LYS A 52 19.33 1.67 -14.21
CA LYS A 52 19.15 2.64 -15.31
C LYS A 52 20.11 3.83 -15.22
N MET A 53 20.73 4.08 -14.07
CA MET A 53 21.62 5.23 -13.79
C MET A 53 23.11 4.92 -13.87
N ASP A 54 23.53 3.69 -14.16
CA ASP A 54 24.94 3.32 -14.37
C ASP A 54 25.64 4.06 -15.54
N TYR A 55 24.95 4.96 -16.26
CA TYR A 55 25.51 5.83 -17.30
C TYR A 55 25.79 7.28 -16.85
N THR A 56 25.49 7.70 -15.62
CA THR A 56 25.72 9.10 -15.18
C THR A 56 26.14 9.19 -13.71
N SER A 57 27.37 9.69 -13.49
CA SER A 57 27.98 10.16 -12.24
C SER A 57 27.39 9.67 -10.90
N LEU A 58 28.10 8.75 -10.25
CA LEU A 58 27.80 8.13 -8.94
C LEU A 58 27.57 9.11 -7.76
N GLY A 59 28.04 10.36 -7.85
CA GLY A 59 27.93 11.35 -6.77
C GLY A 59 26.56 12.04 -6.70
N GLU A 60 25.96 12.34 -7.85
CA GLU A 60 24.67 13.04 -7.95
C GLU A 60 23.49 12.09 -7.69
N THR A 61 23.66 10.82 -8.04
CA THR A 61 22.67 9.75 -7.83
C THR A 61 22.44 9.45 -6.35
N ALA A 62 23.50 9.39 -5.53
CA ALA A 62 23.37 9.17 -4.09
C ALA A 62 22.63 10.32 -3.37
N ALA A 63 22.84 11.56 -3.79
CA ALA A 63 22.15 12.72 -3.24
C ALA A 63 20.65 12.73 -3.61
N ARG A 64 20.31 12.41 -4.87
CA ARG A 64 18.91 12.29 -5.33
C ARG A 64 18.16 11.16 -4.65
N ILE A 65 18.76 9.99 -4.50
CA ILE A 65 18.14 8.83 -3.83
C ILE A 65 17.84 9.14 -2.35
N ARG A 66 18.74 9.85 -1.66
CA ARG A 66 18.53 10.27 -0.26
C ARG A 66 17.40 11.31 -0.12
N LEU A 67 17.30 12.24 -1.07
CA LEU A 67 16.22 13.24 -1.10
C LEU A 67 14.87 12.58 -1.40
N GLN A 68 14.81 11.58 -2.28
CA GLN A 68 13.58 10.83 -2.55
C GLN A 68 13.10 10.00 -1.35
N ARG A 69 14.00 9.34 -0.62
CA ARG A 69 13.65 8.58 0.60
C ARG A 69 13.02 9.44 1.71
N ARG A 70 13.27 10.75 1.73
CA ARG A 70 12.71 11.67 2.72
C ARG A 70 11.28 12.14 2.40
N ASN A 71 10.85 12.02 1.14
CA ASN A 71 9.55 12.51 0.67
C ASN A 71 8.52 11.39 0.48
N VAL A 72 8.78 10.19 1.01
CA VAL A 72 7.77 9.13 1.06
C VAL A 72 6.78 9.50 2.16
N ALA A 73 5.62 10.03 1.76
CA ALA A 73 4.52 10.26 2.69
C ALA A 73 4.13 8.92 3.33
N GLU A 74 4.02 8.90 4.66
CA GLU A 74 3.50 7.74 5.38
C GLU A 74 2.14 7.36 4.79
N PRO A 75 1.85 6.06 4.59
CA PRO A 75 0.56 5.64 4.07
C PRO A 75 -0.53 6.13 5.01
N THR A 76 -1.47 6.83 4.41
CA THR A 76 -2.64 7.37 5.09
C THR A 76 -3.71 6.30 5.19
N PHE A 77 -4.65 6.44 6.13
CA PHE A 77 -5.79 5.52 6.22
C PHE A 77 -6.61 5.43 4.92
N ARG A 78 -6.66 6.54 4.17
CA ARG A 78 -7.24 6.56 2.82
C ARG A 78 -6.56 5.55 1.90
N ASP A 79 -5.23 5.43 1.95
CA ASP A 79 -4.49 4.48 1.12
C ASP A 79 -4.91 3.04 1.43
N VAL A 80 -5.17 2.72 2.70
CA VAL A 80 -5.65 1.40 3.12
C VAL A 80 -7.04 1.11 2.55
N VAL A 81 -7.95 2.07 2.62
CA VAL A 81 -9.31 1.93 2.07
C VAL A 81 -9.27 1.80 0.54
N GLU A 82 -8.40 2.56 -0.12
CA GLU A 82 -8.24 2.48 -1.58
C GLU A 82 -7.68 1.13 -2.04
N GLU A 83 -6.67 0.60 -1.33
CA GLU A 83 -6.14 -0.74 -1.61
C GLU A 83 -7.19 -1.83 -1.37
N LEU A 84 -7.97 -1.72 -0.28
CA LEU A 84 -9.08 -2.63 -0.01
C LEU A 84 -10.14 -2.61 -1.12
N ALA A 85 -10.50 -1.41 -1.60
CA ALA A 85 -11.43 -1.28 -2.71
C ALA A 85 -10.89 -1.98 -3.97
N ARG A 86 -9.61 -1.72 -4.30
CA ARG A 86 -8.93 -2.28 -5.47
C ARG A 86 -8.86 -3.80 -5.43
N GLU A 87 -8.52 -4.40 -4.29
CA GLU A 87 -8.44 -5.86 -4.16
C GLU A 87 -9.80 -6.55 -4.26
N ARG A 88 -10.89 -5.84 -3.94
CA ARG A 88 -12.25 -6.36 -3.99
C ARG A 88 -13.00 -5.97 -5.28
N ASP A 89 -12.31 -5.33 -6.22
CA ASP A 89 -12.83 -4.79 -7.48
C ASP A 89 -14.00 -3.81 -7.27
N ILE A 90 -13.88 -2.99 -6.23
CA ILE A 90 -14.87 -1.97 -5.86
C ILE A 90 -14.36 -0.60 -6.31
N VAL A 91 -15.21 0.16 -6.98
CA VAL A 91 -14.88 1.52 -7.43
C VAL A 91 -14.76 2.43 -6.21
N PHE A 92 -13.58 3.03 -6.03
CA PHE A 92 -13.36 4.05 -5.00
C PHE A 92 -13.09 5.40 -5.65
N GLN A 93 -14.01 6.35 -5.48
CA GLN A 93 -13.91 7.66 -6.12
C GLN A 93 -14.44 8.79 -5.23
N PRO A 94 -13.88 10.01 -5.31
CA PRO A 94 -14.45 11.16 -4.62
C PRO A 94 -15.86 11.46 -5.16
N ARG A 95 -16.79 11.76 -4.27
CA ARG A 95 -18.12 12.20 -4.68
C ARG A 95 -18.02 13.62 -5.23
N MET A 96 -18.52 13.83 -6.43
CA MET A 96 -18.55 15.14 -7.10
C MET A 96 -19.97 15.74 -7.03
N GLY A 97 -20.06 17.07 -6.91
CA GLY A 97 -21.35 17.80 -6.95
C GLY A 97 -21.98 18.08 -5.58
N ALA A 98 -23.32 18.07 -5.53
CA ALA A 98 -24.05 18.33 -4.28
C ALA A 98 -23.79 17.23 -3.24
N ASN A 99 -23.54 17.61 -1.99
CA ASN A 99 -23.13 16.72 -0.89
C ASN A 99 -21.78 16.02 -1.11
N ALA A 100 -20.89 16.63 -1.90
CA ALA A 100 -19.49 16.20 -2.02
C ALA A 100 -18.72 16.34 -0.70
N THR A 101 -19.18 17.23 0.17
CA THR A 101 -18.62 17.41 1.51
C THR A 101 -19.68 17.19 2.58
N LYS A 102 -19.24 16.69 3.72
CA LYS A 102 -20.02 16.59 4.95
C LYS A 102 -19.19 17.13 6.09
N ASP A 103 -19.71 18.11 6.82
CA ASP A 103 -19.03 18.73 7.96
C ASP A 103 -17.60 19.19 7.62
N GLY A 104 -17.40 19.68 6.38
CA GLY A 104 -16.10 20.10 5.83
C GLY A 104 -15.21 18.96 5.33
N LYS A 105 -15.58 17.69 5.53
CA LYS A 105 -14.84 16.51 5.08
C LYS A 105 -15.29 16.04 3.71
N GLN A 106 -14.34 15.57 2.90
CA GLN A 106 -14.62 15.00 1.59
C GLN A 106 -15.39 13.67 1.74
N VAL A 107 -16.51 13.57 1.03
CA VAL A 107 -17.26 12.32 0.87
C VAL A 107 -16.68 11.57 -0.33
N PHE A 108 -16.44 10.29 -0.14
CA PHE A 108 -16.05 9.32 -1.15
C PHE A 108 -17.21 8.36 -1.42
N LEU A 109 -17.20 7.75 -2.59
CA LEU A 109 -18.06 6.64 -2.96
C LEU A 109 -17.22 5.37 -2.94
N PHE A 110 -17.67 4.38 -2.18
CA PHE A 110 -17.12 3.03 -2.16
C PHE A 110 -18.16 2.11 -2.81
N GLY A 111 -17.98 1.87 -4.11
CA GLY A 111 -19.05 1.41 -5.00
C GLY A 111 -20.11 2.51 -5.12
N GLU A 112 -21.32 2.19 -4.68
CA GLU A 112 -22.44 3.14 -4.62
C GLU A 112 -22.63 3.76 -3.22
N LEU A 113 -21.89 3.27 -2.22
CA LEU A 113 -22.06 3.69 -0.83
C LEU A 113 -21.32 5.00 -0.54
N PRO A 114 -22.03 6.06 -0.10
CA PRO A 114 -21.38 7.28 0.33
C PRO A 114 -20.71 7.09 1.69
N MET A 115 -19.42 7.37 1.76
CA MET A 115 -18.63 7.31 2.98
C MET A 115 -17.73 8.52 3.16
N PHE A 116 -17.38 8.85 4.40
CA PHE A 116 -16.28 9.76 4.71
C PHE A 116 -15.37 9.11 5.75
N MET A 117 -14.17 9.68 5.91
CA MET A 117 -13.16 9.19 6.84
C MET A 117 -12.79 10.30 7.83
N GLU A 118 -12.65 9.94 9.10
CA GLU A 118 -12.21 10.80 10.18
C GLU A 118 -11.46 9.97 11.22
N ASP A 119 -10.26 10.40 11.62
CA ASP A 119 -9.45 9.77 12.67
C ASP A 119 -9.36 8.25 12.57
N ASP A 120 -9.02 7.75 11.38
CA ASP A 120 -8.91 6.31 11.04
C ASP A 120 -10.23 5.50 11.19
N VAL A 121 -11.37 6.19 11.19
CA VAL A 121 -12.71 5.59 11.22
C VAL A 121 -13.45 5.90 9.92
N VAL A 122 -14.09 4.87 9.33
CA VAL A 122 -14.99 5.02 8.19
C VAL A 122 -16.42 5.25 8.68
N PHE A 123 -17.04 6.32 8.20
CA PHE A 123 -18.46 6.58 8.38
C PHE A 123 -19.18 6.41 7.06
N CYS A 124 -20.23 5.59 7.04
CA CYS A 124 -21.04 5.33 5.85
C CYS A 124 -22.46 5.85 6.06
N TYR A 125 -23.08 6.35 4.99
CA TYR A 125 -24.47 6.79 5.00
C TYR A 125 -25.42 5.60 4.81
N ILE A 126 -26.08 5.18 5.89
CA ILE A 126 -26.93 3.99 5.95
C ILE A 126 -28.20 4.33 6.74
N ASP A 127 -29.36 3.88 6.27
CA ASP A 127 -30.66 4.15 6.90
C ASP A 127 -30.90 5.64 7.19
N SER A 128 -30.56 6.51 6.24
CA SER A 128 -30.69 7.97 6.36
C SER A 128 -29.82 8.60 7.46
N SER A 129 -28.78 7.93 7.93
CA SER A 129 -27.88 8.42 8.98
C SER A 129 -26.43 8.03 8.71
N TRP A 130 -25.48 8.78 9.27
CA TRP A 130 -24.06 8.48 9.16
C TRP A 130 -23.64 7.63 10.35
N LYS A 131 -23.20 6.40 10.09
CA LYS A 131 -22.82 5.44 11.13
C LYS A 131 -21.38 4.99 10.92
N PRO A 132 -20.57 4.85 11.99
CA PRO A 132 -19.26 4.23 11.88
C PRO A 132 -19.42 2.77 11.47
N ILE A 133 -18.56 2.30 10.58
CA ILE A 133 -18.62 0.95 10.03
C ILE A 133 -17.23 0.34 9.93
N SER A 134 -17.11 -0.95 10.25
CA SER A 134 -15.91 -1.73 10.00
C SER A 134 -15.68 -1.94 8.51
N LEU A 135 -14.41 -2.01 8.08
CA LEU A 135 -14.04 -2.28 6.69
C LEU A 135 -14.66 -3.58 6.13
N ASP A 136 -14.72 -4.64 6.94
CA ASP A 136 -15.33 -5.91 6.53
C ASP A 136 -16.82 -5.75 6.17
N LEU A 137 -17.59 -5.09 7.05
CA LEU A 137 -19.01 -4.81 6.83
C LEU A 137 -19.24 -3.82 5.68
N LEU A 138 -18.31 -2.89 5.45
CA LEU A 138 -18.36 -1.98 4.31
C LEU A 138 -18.27 -2.76 2.99
N VAL A 139 -17.34 -3.70 2.89
CA VAL A 139 -17.17 -4.56 1.71
C VAL A 139 -18.39 -5.45 1.49
N GLU A 140 -18.94 -6.04 2.56
CA GLU A 140 -20.18 -6.82 2.46
C GLU A 140 -21.35 -6.02 1.92
N ARG A 141 -21.50 -4.75 2.35
CA ARG A 141 -22.58 -3.88 1.89
C ARG A 141 -22.36 -3.41 0.46
N ALA A 142 -21.13 -3.07 0.10
CA ALA A 142 -20.80 -2.62 -1.25
C ALA A 142 -21.05 -3.70 -2.31
N ARG A 143 -20.96 -4.99 -1.94
CA ARG A 143 -21.31 -6.12 -2.82
C ARG A 143 -22.81 -6.40 -2.96
N LYS A 144 -23.62 -5.89 -2.04
CA LYS A 144 -25.07 -6.10 -2.01
C LYS A 144 -25.86 -4.95 -2.67
N SER A 145 -25.20 -3.83 -2.92
CA SER A 145 -25.69 -2.71 -3.73
C SER A 145 -25.54 -3.08 -5.20
#